data_AF-A0A8H5FPY2-F1
#
_entry.id   AF-A0A8H5FPY2-F1
#
_cell.length_a   1.000
_cell.length_b   1.000
_cell.length_c   1.000
_cell.angle_alpha   90.00
_cell.angle_beta   90.00
_cell.angle_gamma   90.00
#
_symmetry.space_group_name_H-M   'P 1'
#
loop_
_entity.id
_entity.type
_entity.pdbx_description
1 polymer ?
#
loop_
_entity_poly.entity_id
_entity_poly.type
_entity_poly.pdbx_seq_one_letter_code
_entity_poly.pdbx_strand_id
1 'polypeptide(L)'
;MSSSPINQLPTEILTSIFLCSTEFVHKAFIRTRMTGLSRQLTILRLVCSRWDNIVVKTPSFWTLLCLHPPSMSFEHSKSPPADALSLWLERSADLPLNIAHIHLIRDYFEEESPGVLDVLRQSTVRWRTADIYVAGDTSHILAQFSFTDALCLHTLSYEAFSER
;
A
#
# COMPACT_ATOMS: atom_id res chain seq x y z
N MET A 1 0.47 -39.94 -6.94
CA MET A 1 0.47 -38.58 -7.53
C MET A 1 1.67 -37.84 -6.96
N SER A 2 2.65 -37.47 -7.78
CA SER A 2 3.81 -36.69 -7.34
C SER A 2 3.32 -35.31 -6.89
N SER A 3 3.59 -34.93 -5.65
CA SER A 3 3.37 -33.56 -5.21
C SER A 3 4.34 -32.66 -5.97
N SER A 4 3.82 -31.54 -6.51
CA SER A 4 4.67 -30.56 -7.18
C SER A 4 5.84 -30.16 -6.25
N PRO A 5 7.08 -30.05 -6.73
CA PRO A 5 8.25 -29.74 -5.89
C PRO A 5 8.07 -28.47 -5.04
N ILE A 6 7.34 -27.48 -5.55
CA ILE A 6 7.06 -26.23 -4.83
C ILE A 6 6.27 -26.46 -3.53
N ASN A 7 5.45 -27.51 -3.47
CA ASN A 7 4.68 -27.87 -2.29
C ASN A 7 5.51 -28.60 -1.23
N GLN A 8 6.73 -29.01 -1.55
CA GLN A 8 7.66 -29.66 -0.62
C GLN A 8 8.61 -28.66 0.04
N LEU A 9 8.68 -27.43 -0.47
CA LEU A 9 9.51 -26.38 0.12
C LEU A 9 9.00 -26.00 1.51
N PRO A 10 9.89 -25.67 2.46
CA PRO A 10 9.51 -25.05 3.74
C PRO A 10 8.79 -23.72 3.54
N THR A 11 8.00 -23.32 4.53
CA THR A 11 7.19 -22.10 4.46
C THR A 11 8.07 -20.85 4.37
N GLU A 12 9.22 -20.85 5.03
CA GLU A 12 10.20 -19.77 5.04
C GLU A 12 10.78 -19.52 3.64
N ILE A 13 11.03 -20.61 2.91
CA ILE A 13 11.56 -20.54 1.53
C ILE A 13 10.49 -20.01 0.58
N LEU A 14 9.25 -20.51 0.69
CA LEU A 14 8.12 -19.98 -0.11
C LEU A 14 7.86 -18.50 0.18
N THR A 15 7.90 -18.12 1.46
CA THR A 15 7.73 -16.72 1.87
C THR A 15 8.80 -15.84 1.25
N SER A 16 10.05 -16.27 1.27
CA SER A 16 11.18 -15.55 0.65
C SER A 16 11.01 -15.42 -0.86
N ILE A 17 10.61 -16.49 -1.55
CA ILE A 17 10.33 -16.47 -3.00
C ILE A 17 9.23 -15.47 -3.31
N PHE A 18 8.12 -15.50 -2.55
CA PHE A 18 7.00 -14.59 -2.73
C PHE A 18 7.44 -13.14 -2.52
N LEU A 19 8.18 -12.84 -1.45
CA LEU A 19 8.71 -11.50 -1.18
C LEU A 19 9.60 -11.01 -2.31
N CYS A 20 10.51 -11.84 -2.81
CA CYS A 20 11.34 -11.47 -3.95
C CYS A 20 10.50 -11.18 -5.21
N SER A 21 9.46 -11.99 -5.45
CA SER A 21 8.58 -11.78 -6.61
C SER A 21 7.71 -10.53 -6.50
N THR A 22 7.30 -10.12 -5.29
CA THR A 22 6.50 -8.91 -5.08
C THR A 22 7.38 -7.66 -5.07
N GLU A 23 8.59 -7.73 -4.50
CA GLU A 23 9.57 -6.63 -4.49
C GLU A 23 10.14 -6.31 -5.87
N PHE A 24 10.43 -7.33 -6.69
CA PHE A 24 10.93 -7.12 -8.05
C PHE A 24 9.91 -6.40 -8.92
N VAL A 25 8.65 -6.82 -8.81
CA VAL A 25 7.54 -6.17 -9.51
C VAL A 25 7.33 -4.76 -8.95
N HIS A 26 7.49 -4.55 -7.64
CA HIS A 26 7.40 -3.21 -7.03
C HIS A 26 8.41 -2.22 -7.62
N LYS A 27 9.71 -2.56 -7.70
CA LYS A 27 10.74 -1.67 -8.27
C LYS A 27 10.50 -1.35 -9.74
N ALA A 28 9.96 -2.30 -10.50
CA ALA A 28 9.57 -2.08 -11.89
C ALA A 28 8.30 -1.22 -12.03
N PHE A 29 7.33 -1.35 -11.11
CA PHE A 29 6.03 -0.68 -11.15
C PHE A 29 5.99 0.71 -10.51
N ILE A 30 6.92 1.07 -9.60
CA ILE A 30 7.08 2.46 -9.12
C ILE A 30 7.22 3.44 -10.30
N ARG A 31 7.67 2.96 -11.47
CA ARG A 31 7.73 3.75 -12.71
C ARG A 31 6.46 3.81 -13.55
N THR A 32 5.48 2.91 -13.38
CA THR A 32 4.39 2.73 -14.37
C THR A 32 2.97 2.92 -13.84
N ARG A 33 2.77 3.31 -12.58
CA ARG A 33 1.46 3.52 -11.92
C ARG A 33 0.59 2.25 -11.89
N MET A 34 0.09 1.92 -10.70
CA MET A 34 -1.07 1.06 -10.38
C MET A 34 -0.73 0.04 -9.29
N THR A 35 -1.62 -0.07 -8.30
CA THR A 35 -2.33 -1.26 -7.74
C THR A 35 -1.68 -2.66 -7.80
N GLY A 36 -0.38 -2.77 -8.03
CA GLY A 36 0.29 -4.02 -8.36
C GLY A 36 0.39 -4.92 -7.15
N LEU A 37 0.72 -4.38 -5.98
CA LEU A 37 0.93 -5.24 -4.81
C LEU A 37 -0.36 -5.93 -4.37
N SER A 38 -1.49 -5.22 -4.33
CA SER A 38 -2.78 -5.84 -4.00
C SER A 38 -3.15 -6.94 -5.00
N ARG A 39 -2.93 -6.72 -6.31
CA ARG A 39 -3.19 -7.72 -7.35
C ARG A 39 -2.26 -8.92 -7.25
N GLN A 40 -0.97 -8.72 -7.02
CA GLN A 40 0.04 -9.79 -6.97
C GLN A 40 -0.20 -10.67 -5.74
N LEU A 41 -0.45 -10.06 -4.58
CA LEU A 41 -0.84 -10.80 -3.38
C LEU A 41 -2.15 -11.55 -3.60
N THR A 42 -3.13 -10.96 -4.28
CA THR A 42 -4.38 -11.65 -4.64
C THR A 42 -4.13 -12.87 -5.52
N ILE A 43 -3.27 -12.76 -6.54
CA ILE A 43 -2.90 -13.90 -7.40
C ILE A 43 -2.25 -15.02 -6.59
N LEU A 44 -1.31 -14.70 -5.71
CA LEU A 44 -0.66 -15.70 -4.85
C LEU A 44 -1.67 -16.41 -3.95
N ARG A 45 -2.62 -15.67 -3.37
CA ARG A 45 -3.67 -16.21 -2.51
C ARG A 45 -4.64 -17.14 -3.25
N LEU A 46 -4.83 -16.96 -4.55
CA LEU A 46 -5.74 -17.78 -5.36
C LEU A 46 -5.13 -19.14 -5.80
N VAL A 47 -3.83 -19.38 -5.58
CA VAL A 47 -3.16 -20.61 -6.04
C VAL A 47 -3.60 -21.83 -5.22
N CYS A 48 -3.46 -21.78 -3.90
CA CYS A 48 -3.93 -22.81 -2.98
C CYS A 48 -4.05 -22.27 -1.56
N SER A 49 -4.75 -23.00 -0.67
CA SER A 49 -4.95 -22.60 0.72
C SER A 49 -3.65 -22.41 1.51
N ARG A 50 -2.59 -23.13 1.16
CA ARG A 50 -1.27 -22.95 1.78
C ARG A 50 -0.69 -21.58 1.43
N TRP A 51 -0.79 -21.17 0.17
CA TRP A 51 -0.26 -19.87 -0.28
C TRP A 51 -1.07 -18.71 0.26
N ASP A 52 -2.39 -18.85 0.32
CA ASP A 52 -3.26 -17.86 1.00
C ASP A 52 -2.85 -17.67 2.46
N ASN A 53 -2.68 -18.77 3.21
CA ASN A 53 -2.24 -18.71 4.59
C ASN A 53 -0.87 -18.02 4.75
N ILE A 54 0.10 -18.32 3.88
CA ILE A 54 1.42 -17.69 3.91
C ILE A 54 1.28 -16.18 3.70
N VAL A 55 0.55 -15.75 2.67
CA VAL A 55 0.40 -14.33 2.35
C VAL A 55 -0.36 -13.59 3.45
N VAL A 56 -1.47 -14.13 3.92
CA VAL A 56 -2.31 -13.48 4.95
C VAL A 56 -1.61 -13.37 6.29
N LYS A 57 -0.85 -14.41 6.70
CA LYS A 57 -0.23 -14.47 8.03
C LYS A 57 1.18 -13.87 8.10
N THR A 58 1.75 -13.44 6.99
CA THR A 58 3.10 -12.86 6.95
C THR A 58 3.00 -11.34 6.83
N PRO A 59 3.26 -10.58 7.91
CA PRO A 59 3.01 -9.14 7.92
C PRO A 59 3.84 -8.34 6.91
N SER A 60 5.03 -8.81 6.54
CA SER A 60 5.91 -8.12 5.59
C SER A 60 5.34 -7.98 4.17
N PHE A 61 4.33 -8.78 3.79
CA PHE A 61 3.61 -8.55 2.52
C PHE A 61 2.74 -7.29 2.53
N TRP A 62 2.39 -6.80 3.71
CA TRP A 62 1.41 -5.74 3.92
C TRP A 62 2.06 -4.42 4.37
N THR A 63 3.40 -4.35 4.44
CA THR A 63 4.13 -3.15 4.89
C THR A 63 4.25 -2.05 3.84
N LEU A 64 3.66 -2.24 2.66
CA LEU A 64 3.76 -1.29 1.57
C LEU A 64 2.37 -0.97 1.06
N LEU A 65 2.00 0.29 1.18
CA LEU A 65 0.69 0.81 0.82
C LEU A 65 0.81 1.81 -0.32
N CYS A 66 0.11 1.56 -1.43
CA CYS A 66 0.06 2.46 -2.58
C CYS A 66 -1.34 3.05 -2.72
N LEU A 67 -1.48 4.38 -2.69
CA LEU A 67 -2.77 5.07 -2.76
C LEU A 67 -2.89 5.97 -4.00
N HIS A 68 -2.95 5.35 -5.17
CA HIS A 68 -3.10 6.08 -6.42
C HIS A 68 -4.48 6.77 -6.52
N PRO A 69 -4.53 7.97 -7.13
CA PRO A 69 -5.77 8.59 -7.52
C PRO A 69 -6.33 7.79 -8.72
N PRO A 70 -7.64 7.91 -8.99
CA PRO A 70 -8.19 7.44 -10.24
C PRO A 70 -7.43 8.10 -11.36
N SER A 71 -6.87 7.29 -12.26
CA SER A 71 -6.31 7.84 -13.48
C SER A 71 -7.42 8.59 -14.21
N MET A 72 -7.14 9.81 -14.70
CA MET A 72 -8.03 10.51 -15.65
C MET A 72 -8.30 9.69 -16.94
N SER A 73 -7.54 8.60 -17.18
CA SER A 73 -7.76 7.68 -18.30
C SER A 73 -8.41 6.34 -17.93
N PHE A 74 -8.61 6.05 -16.64
CA PHE A 74 -9.31 4.84 -16.18
C PHE A 74 -10.41 5.27 -15.22
N GLU A 75 -11.61 5.50 -15.77
CA GLU A 75 -12.85 5.92 -15.10
C GLU A 75 -13.30 5.03 -13.92
N HIS A 76 -12.53 4.00 -13.54
CA HIS A 76 -12.93 2.95 -12.61
C HIS A 76 -11.94 2.73 -11.46
N SER A 77 -10.84 3.48 -11.38
CA SER A 77 -9.87 3.29 -10.29
C SER A 77 -10.28 4.09 -9.05
N LYS A 78 -11.27 3.59 -8.31
CA LYS A 78 -11.64 4.16 -7.01
C LYS A 78 -10.54 3.91 -5.97
N SER A 79 -10.39 4.84 -5.02
CA SER A 79 -9.61 4.64 -3.83
C SER A 79 -10.13 3.41 -3.08
N PRO A 80 -9.25 2.70 -2.36
CA PRO A 80 -9.71 1.61 -1.52
C PRO A 80 -10.66 2.17 -0.45
N PRO A 81 -11.76 1.47 -0.13
CA PRO A 81 -12.61 1.85 1.00
C PRO A 81 -11.81 1.79 2.30
N ALA A 82 -12.19 2.61 3.28
CA ALA A 82 -11.51 2.69 4.58
C ALA A 82 -11.36 1.31 5.26
N ASP A 83 -12.36 0.43 5.16
CA ASP A 83 -12.31 -0.92 5.72
C ASP A 83 -11.22 -1.80 5.08
N ALA A 84 -11.01 -1.68 3.76
CA ALA A 84 -9.96 -2.41 3.07
C ALA A 84 -8.57 -1.91 3.49
N LEU A 85 -8.43 -0.61 3.71
CA LEU A 85 -7.22 -0.01 4.23
C LEU A 85 -6.96 -0.45 5.69
N SER A 86 -7.98 -0.42 6.55
CA SER A 86 -7.88 -0.91 7.93
C SER A 86 -7.45 -2.37 8.00
N LEU A 87 -8.03 -3.23 7.16
CA LEU A 87 -7.63 -4.63 7.06
C LEU A 87 -6.19 -4.80 6.56
N TRP A 88 -5.73 -3.92 5.66
CA TRP A 88 -4.33 -3.90 5.22
C TRP A 88 -3.39 -3.57 6.38
N LEU A 89 -3.73 -2.53 7.16
CA LEU A 89 -2.98 -2.14 8.34
C LEU A 89 -2.97 -3.21 9.42
N GLU A 90 -4.09 -3.87 9.67
CA GLU A 90 -4.20 -5.01 10.61
C GLU A 90 -3.21 -6.12 10.21
N ARG A 91 -3.20 -6.50 8.92
CA ARG A 91 -2.31 -7.57 8.44
C ARG A 91 -0.83 -7.20 8.49
N SER A 92 -0.50 -5.91 8.40
CA SER A 92 0.87 -5.43 8.55
C SER A 92 1.39 -5.49 10.01
N ALA A 93 0.53 -5.87 10.97
CA ALA A 93 0.84 -5.94 12.39
C ALA A 93 1.43 -4.62 12.91
N ASP A 94 2.57 -4.64 13.61
CA ASP A 94 3.26 -3.42 14.08
C ASP A 94 4.46 -3.03 13.20
N LEU A 95 4.64 -3.67 12.04
CA LEU A 95 5.82 -3.41 11.20
C LEU A 95 5.81 -1.99 10.62
N PRO A 96 6.99 -1.37 10.42
CA PRO A 96 7.08 -0.06 9.77
C PRO A 96 6.51 -0.09 8.34
N LEU A 97 5.78 0.97 7.98
CA LEU A 97 5.04 1.08 6.72
C LEU A 97 5.77 1.95 5.71
N ASN A 98 5.83 1.53 4.47
CA ASN A 98 6.27 2.35 3.35
C ASN A 98 5.00 2.79 2.63
N ILE A 99 4.70 4.08 2.66
CA ILE A 99 3.54 4.63 1.98
C ILE A 99 4.03 5.28 0.69
N ALA A 100 3.52 4.82 -0.43
CA ALA A 100 3.91 5.29 -1.74
C ALA A 100 2.71 5.90 -2.46
N HIS A 101 2.98 6.96 -3.21
CA HIS A 101 2.01 7.60 -4.09
C HIS A 101 0.72 8.00 -3.38
N ILE A 102 0.76 8.69 -2.25
CA ILE A 102 -0.45 9.29 -1.68
C ILE A 102 -0.77 10.55 -2.47
N HIS A 103 -1.86 10.58 -3.24
CA HIS A 103 -2.22 11.80 -3.99
C HIS A 103 -3.30 12.59 -3.27
N LEU A 104 -2.93 13.54 -2.43
CA LEU A 104 -3.90 14.42 -1.78
C LEU A 104 -4.44 15.42 -2.82
N ILE A 105 -5.67 15.17 -3.27
CA ILE A 105 -6.45 16.05 -4.14
C ILE A 105 -7.69 16.44 -3.33
N ARG A 106 -7.92 17.74 -3.17
CA ARG A 106 -8.92 18.32 -2.27
C ARG A 106 -10.28 17.64 -2.37
N ASP A 107 -10.81 17.57 -3.60
CA ASP A 107 -12.19 17.13 -3.83
C ASP A 107 -12.32 15.59 -3.84
N TYR A 108 -11.19 14.86 -3.81
CA TYR A 108 -11.20 13.42 -4.01
C TYR A 108 -11.42 12.61 -2.72
N PHE A 109 -10.67 12.92 -1.66
CA PHE A 109 -10.74 12.11 -0.42
C PHE A 109 -11.98 12.40 0.41
N GLU A 110 -12.49 13.64 0.37
CA GLU A 110 -13.66 14.03 1.13
C GLU A 110 -14.95 13.44 0.56
N GLU A 111 -15.07 13.32 -0.78
CA GLU A 111 -16.29 12.85 -1.43
C GLU A 111 -16.29 11.34 -1.72
N GLU A 112 -15.20 10.78 -2.23
CA GLU A 112 -15.19 9.40 -2.75
C GLU A 112 -14.82 8.34 -1.71
N SER A 113 -14.14 8.72 -0.62
CA SER A 113 -13.62 7.74 0.35
C SER A 113 -13.52 8.28 1.79
N PRO A 114 -14.67 8.61 2.41
CA PRO A 114 -14.69 9.08 3.79
C PRO A 114 -14.01 8.07 4.73
N GLY A 115 -13.19 8.57 5.65
CA GLY A 115 -12.47 7.78 6.63
C GLY A 115 -11.09 7.24 6.19
N VAL A 116 -10.73 7.27 4.90
CA VAL A 116 -9.39 6.85 4.47
C VAL A 116 -8.30 7.72 5.08
N LEU A 117 -8.51 9.05 5.12
CA LEU A 117 -7.58 9.98 5.76
C LEU A 117 -7.44 9.71 7.26
N ASP A 118 -8.53 9.36 7.95
CA ASP A 118 -8.48 9.02 9.37
C ASP A 118 -7.64 7.77 9.63
N VAL A 119 -7.85 6.73 8.82
CA VAL A 119 -7.07 5.48 8.93
C VAL A 119 -5.58 5.74 8.64
N LEU A 120 -5.28 6.55 7.62
CA LEU A 120 -3.89 6.95 7.34
C LEU A 120 -3.27 7.73 8.49
N ARG A 121 -3.99 8.73 9.02
CA ARG A 121 -3.53 9.55 10.14
C ARG A 121 -3.20 8.70 11.36
N GLN A 122 -4.05 7.74 11.71
CA GLN A 122 -3.82 6.83 12.83
C GLN A 122 -2.59 5.94 12.64
N SER A 123 -2.20 5.67 11.39
CA SER A 123 -1.04 4.83 11.06
C SER A 123 0.30 5.58 10.97
N THR A 124 0.29 6.93 11.01
CA THR A 124 1.47 7.78 10.77
C THR A 124 2.68 7.46 11.65
N VAL A 125 2.43 7.07 12.91
CA VAL A 125 3.49 6.69 13.88
C VAL A 125 4.35 5.52 13.41
N ARG A 126 3.81 4.69 12.51
CA ARG A 126 4.49 3.53 11.93
C ARG A 126 5.10 3.82 10.55
N TRP A 127 4.91 5.01 9.99
CA TRP A 127 5.43 5.32 8.65
C TRP A 127 6.95 5.37 8.68
N ARG A 128 7.56 4.61 7.77
CA ARG A 128 8.99 4.57 7.51
C ARG A 128 9.37 5.45 6.34
N THR A 129 8.60 5.38 5.27
CA THR A 129 8.73 6.25 4.11
C THR A 129 7.35 6.72 3.70
N ALA A 130 7.26 7.95 3.21
CA ALA A 130 6.03 8.50 2.68
C ALA A 130 6.33 9.35 1.43
N ASP A 131 5.74 8.95 0.31
CA ASP A 131 5.76 9.72 -0.94
C ASP A 131 4.38 10.33 -1.18
N ILE A 132 4.29 11.66 -1.01
CA ILE A 132 3.02 12.40 -1.04
C ILE A 132 3.02 13.36 -2.23
N TYR A 133 1.98 13.26 -3.03
CA TYR A 133 1.70 14.13 -4.16
C TYR A 133 0.52 15.03 -3.81
N VAL A 134 0.65 16.31 -4.12
CA VAL A 134 -0.33 17.33 -3.77
C VAL A 134 -0.75 18.08 -5.03
N ALA A 135 -2.05 18.27 -5.21
CA ALA A 135 -2.61 19.15 -6.24
C ALA A 135 -3.56 20.17 -5.59
N GLY A 136 -3.41 21.45 -5.97
CA GLY A 136 -4.17 22.55 -5.38
C GLY A 136 -3.71 22.96 -3.97
N ASP A 137 -4.55 23.72 -3.26
CA ASP A 137 -4.28 24.09 -1.86
C ASP A 137 -4.73 22.99 -0.90
N THR A 138 -3.82 22.05 -0.60
CA THR A 138 -4.04 20.98 0.39
C THR A 138 -3.29 21.24 1.69
N SER A 139 -2.89 22.47 1.96
CA SER A 139 -2.17 22.84 3.18
C SER A 139 -2.92 22.39 4.45
N HIS A 140 -4.24 22.55 4.45
CA HIS A 140 -5.15 22.10 5.51
C HIS A 140 -5.21 20.58 5.65
N ILE A 141 -5.03 19.79 4.59
CA ILE A 141 -5.00 18.32 4.64
C ILE A 141 -3.66 17.85 5.18
N LEU A 142 -2.55 18.43 4.69
CA LEU A 142 -1.21 18.12 5.19
C LEU A 142 -1.07 18.45 6.68
N ALA A 143 -1.68 19.55 7.14
CA ALA A 143 -1.69 19.94 8.55
C ALA A 143 -2.40 18.92 9.47
N GLN A 144 -3.24 18.03 8.92
CA GLN A 144 -3.88 16.96 9.70
C GLN A 144 -2.92 15.80 9.99
N PHE A 145 -1.81 15.70 9.26
CA PHE A 145 -0.77 14.71 9.51
C PHE A 145 0.27 15.27 10.49
N SER A 146 0.22 14.78 11.74
CA SER A 146 1.25 15.06 12.74
C SER A 146 2.50 14.23 12.45
N PHE A 147 3.33 14.68 11.51
CA PHE A 147 4.61 14.00 11.22
C PHE A 147 5.61 14.07 12.39
N THR A 148 5.35 14.93 13.38
CA THR A 148 6.15 15.02 14.60
C THR A 148 6.10 13.73 15.42
N ASP A 149 5.02 12.96 15.32
CA ASP A 149 4.86 11.68 16.03
C ASP A 149 5.32 10.48 15.18
N ALA A 150 5.70 10.71 13.91
CA ALA A 150 6.17 9.69 12.99
C ALA A 150 7.64 9.33 13.27
N LEU A 151 7.91 8.77 14.46
CA LEU A 151 9.26 8.41 14.92
C LEU A 151 9.97 7.40 14.01
N CYS A 152 9.21 6.63 13.23
CA CYS A 152 9.75 5.68 12.27
C CYS A 152 10.13 6.33 10.93
N LEU A 153 9.77 7.59 10.68
CA LEU A 153 9.84 8.21 9.36
C LEU A 153 11.27 8.60 9.02
N HIS A 154 11.82 7.93 8.01
CA HIS A 154 13.16 8.19 7.49
C HIS A 154 13.12 9.10 6.26
N THR A 155 12.09 8.95 5.42
CA THR A 155 11.98 9.68 4.16
C THR A 155 10.56 10.22 3.99
N LEU A 156 10.44 11.53 3.81
CA LEU A 156 9.22 12.19 3.38
C LEU A 156 9.52 12.92 2.07
N SER A 157 8.87 12.53 0.99
CA SER A 157 8.92 13.26 -0.28
C SER A 157 7.58 13.93 -0.55
N TYR A 158 7.65 15.16 -1.05
CA TYR A 158 6.49 15.97 -1.39
C TYR A 158 6.71 16.59 -2.78
N GLU A 159 5.76 16.35 -3.68
CA GLU A 159 5.73 16.98 -5.01
C GLU A 159 4.37 17.66 -5.23
N ALA A 160 4.41 18.96 -5.50
CA ALA A 160 3.24 19.72 -5.94
C ALA A 160 3.14 19.71 -7.46
N PHE A 161 1.96 19.39 -7.99
CA PHE A 161 1.69 19.53 -9.42
C PHE A 161 0.66 20.63 -9.66
N SER A 162 0.92 21.47 -10.67
CA SER A 162 -0.08 22.39 -11.21
C SER A 162 -1.07 21.59 -12.03
N GLU A 163 -2.35 21.68 -11.70
CA GLU A 163 -3.41 21.35 -12.65
C GLU A 163 -3.21 22.25 -13.88
N ARG A 164 -3.21 21.66 -15.07
CA ARG A 164 -3.16 22.36 -16.35
C ARG A 164 -4.55 22.39 -16.95
#